data_AF-E2C558-F1
#
_entry.id   AF-E2C558-F1
#
_cell.length_a   1.000
_cell.length_b   1.000
_cell.length_c   1.000
_cell.angle_alpha   90.00
_cell.angle_beta   90.00
_cell.angle_gamma   90.00
#
_symmetry.space_group_name_H-M   'P 1'
#
loop_
_entity.id
_entity.type
_entity.pdbx_description
1 polymer ?
#
loop_
_entity_poly.entity_id
_entity_poly.type
_entity_poly.pdbx_seq_one_letter_code
_entity_poly.pdbx_strand_id
1 'polypeptide(L)'
;MFVYFFPLFGAILADSWLGKFRTIFYVSVIYAIGQLLLAISAAPTLLGLPPREFSLLGLFLIAVGTGGIKPCVSAFGGDQFILPQQERYLAMFFSLFYFSINSGSLISSFMTPLLRSNVRCFKESTCYSLTFLVPAILMILSIVIFVLGKRMYRIVEPTGNVVVKVFKCVSHAIYNKIKGKNGKREYWLDHADDTYDRKLIDDIKVSLQVLKLFIPLPVFWALYDQQGSRWTFQATQMDGQIGSFLMPPDQMQVVNPLLILAFVPLFEMCIYPVFAKIHLINTPLKKLATGMFLAALAFVVTGIVDLQLEVRYFWDYPCNSNYVHITLMLYNTTIHAIH
;
A
#
# COMPACT_ATOMS: atom_id res chain seq x y z
N MET A 1 2.85 -4.42 6.39
CA MET A 1 2.47 -3.30 7.29
C MET A 1 3.49 -2.16 7.32
N PHE A 2 4.79 -2.39 7.55
CA PHE A 2 5.77 -1.28 7.69
C PHE A 2 5.86 -0.31 6.51
N VAL A 3 5.60 -0.78 5.28
CA VAL A 3 5.54 0.04 4.05
C VAL A 3 4.54 1.21 4.14
N TYR A 4 3.51 1.10 4.99
CA TYR A 4 2.50 2.15 5.20
C TYR A 4 2.81 3.05 6.40
N PHE A 5 3.77 2.66 7.24
CA PHE A 5 4.24 3.44 8.38
C PHE A 5 5.38 4.38 8.01
N PHE A 6 6.36 3.89 7.24
CA PHE A 6 7.51 4.67 6.80
C PHE A 6 7.23 5.90 5.90
N PRO A 7 6.09 6.04 5.19
CA PRO A 7 5.71 7.29 4.53
C PRO A 7 5.71 8.50 5.46
N LEU A 8 5.32 8.34 6.73
CA LEU A 8 5.36 9.45 7.69
C LEU A 8 6.78 9.98 7.88
N PHE A 9 7.75 9.07 8.01
CA PHE A 9 9.17 9.43 8.16
C PHE A 9 9.74 9.99 6.85
N GLY A 10 9.37 9.41 5.71
CA GLY A 10 9.77 9.92 4.40
C GLY A 10 9.31 11.37 4.17
N ALA A 11 8.06 11.67 4.49
CA ALA A 11 7.50 13.02 4.38
C ALA A 11 8.21 13.99 5.33
N ILE A 12 8.37 13.63 6.61
CA ILE A 12 9.08 14.46 7.60
C ILE A 12 10.51 14.76 7.15
N LEU A 13 11.23 13.74 6.65
CA LEU A 13 12.61 13.87 6.21
C LEU A 13 12.73 14.78 4.97
N ALA A 14 11.82 14.64 4.00
CA ALA A 14 11.77 15.47 2.81
C ALA A 14 11.40 16.93 3.12
N ASP A 15 10.37 17.16 3.94
CA ASP A 15 9.87 18.50 4.18
C ASP A 15 10.71 19.28 5.20
N SER A 16 11.39 18.59 6.11
CA SER A 16 12.15 19.24 7.18
C SER A 16 13.64 19.42 6.87
N TRP A 17 14.32 18.39 6.35
CA TRP A 17 15.79 18.34 6.39
C TRP A 17 16.46 18.17 5.02
N LEU A 18 16.06 17.16 4.25
CA LEU A 18 16.80 16.77 3.05
C LEU A 18 16.25 17.38 1.75
N GLY A 19 14.98 17.76 1.72
CA GLY A 19 14.27 18.08 0.48
C GLY A 19 13.86 16.83 -0.28
N LYS A 20 12.77 16.95 -1.06
CA LYS A 20 12.15 15.82 -1.78
C LYS A 20 13.13 15.06 -2.67
N PHE A 21 13.94 15.76 -3.48
CA PHE A 21 14.90 15.11 -4.40
C PHE A 21 15.93 14.23 -3.66
N ARG A 22 16.56 14.76 -2.61
CA ARG A 22 17.60 14.01 -1.87
C ARG A 22 16.98 12.86 -1.08
N THR A 23 15.81 13.05 -0.49
CA THR A 23 15.06 11.97 0.18
C THR A 23 14.75 10.84 -0.80
N ILE A 24 14.21 11.15 -1.98
CA ILE A 24 13.93 10.14 -3.01
C ILE A 24 15.22 9.38 -3.37
N PHE A 25 16.32 10.09 -3.64
CA PHE A 25 17.58 9.45 -4.00
C PHE A 25 18.12 8.51 -2.91
N TYR A 26 18.32 8.99 -1.68
CA TYR A 26 18.91 8.18 -0.61
C TYR A 26 18.02 7.00 -0.22
N VAL A 27 16.71 7.23 -0.10
CA VAL A 27 15.77 6.15 0.25
C VAL A 27 15.66 5.13 -0.89
N SER A 28 15.79 5.55 -2.16
CA SER A 28 15.86 4.63 -3.30
C SER A 28 17.11 3.75 -3.29
N VAL A 29 18.27 4.29 -2.88
CA VAL A 29 19.48 3.48 -2.70
C VAL A 29 19.28 2.42 -1.62
N ILE A 30 18.67 2.78 -0.48
CA ILE A 30 18.30 1.82 0.58
C ILE A 30 17.37 0.74 0.02
N TYR A 31 16.38 1.13 -0.80
CA TYR A 31 15.46 0.19 -1.43
C TYR A 31 16.19 -0.80 -2.36
N ALA A 32 17.08 -0.30 -3.23
CA ALA A 32 17.86 -1.14 -4.14
C ALA A 32 18.75 -2.14 -3.38
N ILE A 33 19.41 -1.70 -2.30
CA ILE A 33 20.19 -2.58 -1.43
C ILE A 33 19.31 -3.67 -0.81
N GLY A 34 18.12 -3.30 -0.30
CA GLY A 34 17.18 -4.26 0.27
C GLY A 34 16.74 -5.33 -0.74
N GLN A 35 16.47 -4.95 -1.99
CA GLN A 35 16.11 -5.88 -3.06
C GLN A 35 17.28 -6.79 -3.47
N LEU A 36 18.50 -6.26 -3.56
CA LEU A 36 19.69 -7.07 -3.83
C LEU A 36 19.96 -8.08 -2.70
N LEU A 37 19.86 -7.66 -1.45
CA LEU A 37 20.02 -8.56 -0.30
C LEU A 37 18.97 -9.67 -0.32
N LEU A 38 17.71 -9.35 -0.65
CA LEU A 38 16.66 -10.36 -0.77
C LEU A 38 16.96 -11.34 -1.91
N ALA A 39 17.41 -10.86 -3.08
CA ALA A 39 17.79 -11.71 -4.21
C ALA A 39 18.97 -12.64 -3.90
N ILE A 40 19.96 -12.14 -3.17
CA ILE A 40 21.12 -12.91 -2.70
C ILE A 40 20.70 -13.96 -1.66
N SER A 41 19.83 -13.60 -0.72
CA SER A 41 19.34 -14.52 0.32
C SER A 41 18.58 -15.72 -0.25
N ALA A 42 17.96 -15.54 -1.41
CA ALA A 42 17.27 -16.58 -2.17
C ALA A 42 18.22 -17.43 -3.05
N ALA A 43 19.53 -17.21 -2.99
CA ALA A 43 20.57 -17.98 -3.68
C ALA A 43 21.56 -18.60 -2.67
N PRO A 44 21.13 -19.62 -1.89
CA PRO A 44 21.90 -20.14 -0.75
C PRO A 44 23.28 -20.70 -1.13
N THR A 45 23.48 -21.14 -2.37
CA THR A 45 24.75 -21.71 -2.85
C THR A 45 25.84 -20.67 -3.13
N LEU A 46 25.51 -19.37 -3.19
CA LEU A 46 26.46 -18.33 -3.62
C LEU A 46 27.37 -17.82 -2.50
N LEU A 47 26.89 -17.73 -1.26
CA LEU A 47 27.60 -17.04 -0.18
C LEU A 47 27.57 -17.73 1.20
N GLY A 48 26.85 -18.86 1.35
CA GLY A 48 26.79 -19.58 2.63
C GLY A 48 26.21 -18.77 3.80
N LEU A 49 25.46 -17.70 3.50
CA LEU A 49 24.88 -16.80 4.49
C LEU A 49 23.59 -17.38 5.09
N PRO A 50 23.24 -17.04 6.35
CA PRO A 50 21.97 -17.46 6.95
C PRO A 50 20.78 -16.83 6.19
N PRO A 51 20.00 -17.61 5.41
CA PRO A 51 19.05 -17.05 4.45
C PRO A 51 17.90 -16.30 5.13
N ARG A 52 17.47 -16.75 6.32
CA ARG A 52 16.37 -16.15 7.08
C ARG A 52 16.68 -14.72 7.53
N GLU A 53 17.85 -14.51 8.13
CA GLU A 53 18.24 -13.20 8.67
C GLU A 53 18.41 -12.16 7.56
N PHE A 54 19.08 -12.55 6.48
CA PHE A 54 19.27 -11.70 5.31
C PHE A 54 17.95 -11.40 4.59
N SER A 55 17.04 -12.38 4.51
CA SER A 55 15.68 -12.14 3.98
C SER A 55 14.91 -11.13 4.82
N LEU A 56 14.94 -11.25 6.15
CA LEU A 56 14.26 -10.32 7.06
C LEU A 56 14.85 -8.92 6.99
N LEU A 57 16.17 -8.80 6.94
CA LEU A 57 16.86 -7.53 6.76
C LEU A 57 16.51 -6.90 5.40
N GLY A 58 16.55 -7.69 4.32
CA GLY A 58 16.17 -7.24 2.97
C GLY A 58 14.72 -6.73 2.92
N LEU A 59 13.77 -7.49 3.48
CA LEU A 59 12.36 -7.09 3.58
C LEU A 59 12.17 -5.81 4.40
N PHE A 60 12.91 -5.65 5.50
CA PHE A 60 12.87 -4.42 6.30
C PHE A 60 13.38 -3.21 5.52
N LEU A 61 14.52 -3.33 4.84
CA LEU A 61 15.07 -2.25 3.99
C LEU A 61 14.15 -1.92 2.81
N ILE A 62 13.51 -2.92 2.21
CA ILE A 62 12.47 -2.73 1.20
C ILE A 62 11.29 -1.94 1.79
N ALA A 63 10.87 -2.25 3.02
CA ALA A 63 9.77 -1.54 3.67
C ALA A 63 10.11 -0.07 3.96
N VAL A 64 11.33 0.21 4.44
CA VAL A 64 11.85 1.58 4.62
C VAL A 64 11.93 2.31 3.29
N GLY A 65 12.51 1.65 2.28
CA GLY A 65 12.70 2.18 0.94
C GLY A 65 11.39 2.58 0.26
N THR A 66 10.50 1.60 0.07
CA THR A 66 9.18 1.82 -0.54
C THR A 66 8.34 2.83 0.22
N GLY A 67 8.30 2.73 1.56
CA GLY A 67 7.52 3.63 2.39
C GLY A 67 8.04 5.07 2.31
N GLY A 68 9.34 5.29 2.41
CA GLY A 68 9.91 6.64 2.41
C GLY A 68 9.83 7.37 1.06
N ILE A 69 9.83 6.62 -0.06
CA ILE A 69 9.72 7.20 -1.42
C ILE A 69 8.29 7.64 -1.74
N LYS A 70 7.28 6.87 -1.31
CA LYS A 70 5.85 7.06 -1.64
C LYS A 70 5.33 8.51 -1.50
N PRO A 71 5.51 9.21 -0.36
CA PRO A 71 4.99 10.57 -0.20
C PRO A 71 5.79 11.61 -0.99
N CYS A 72 7.04 11.29 -1.35
CA CYS A 72 7.97 12.24 -1.94
C CYS A 72 7.85 12.30 -3.47
N VAL A 73 7.70 11.14 -4.14
CA VAL A 73 7.74 11.07 -5.62
C VAL A 73 6.55 11.75 -6.26
N SER A 74 5.33 11.51 -5.76
CA SER A 74 4.12 12.14 -6.28
C SER A 74 4.13 13.65 -6.06
N ALA A 75 4.57 14.10 -4.87
CA ALA A 75 4.73 15.51 -4.55
C ALA A 75 5.81 16.17 -5.43
N PHE A 76 6.96 15.52 -5.60
CA PHE A 76 8.05 16.04 -6.43
C PHE A 76 7.66 16.12 -7.91
N GLY A 77 6.91 15.14 -8.41
CA GLY A 77 6.36 15.16 -9.77
C GLY A 77 5.36 16.30 -9.97
N GLY A 78 4.50 16.55 -8.99
CA GLY A 78 3.56 17.67 -9.00
C GLY A 78 4.24 19.05 -9.00
N ASP A 79 5.33 19.19 -8.23
CA ASP A 79 6.10 20.45 -8.14
C ASP A 79 6.73 20.89 -9.48
N GLN A 80 6.81 19.99 -10.47
CA GLN A 80 7.37 20.31 -11.79
C GLN A 80 6.45 21.23 -12.62
N PHE A 81 5.17 21.32 -12.27
CA PHE A 81 4.18 22.11 -13.00
C PHE A 81 3.93 23.47 -12.33
N ILE A 82 3.69 24.50 -13.14
CA ILE A 82 3.40 25.86 -12.66
C ILE A 82 1.88 26.08 -12.70
N LEU A 83 1.29 26.28 -11.53
CA LEU A 83 -0.14 26.60 -11.37
C LEU A 83 -0.36 28.12 -11.36
N PRO A 84 -1.47 28.62 -11.95
CA PRO A 84 -2.60 27.86 -12.55
C PRO A 84 -2.42 27.47 -14.03
N GLN A 85 -1.37 27.94 -14.72
CA GLN A 85 -1.26 27.83 -16.18
C GLN A 85 -1.19 26.38 -16.71
N GLN A 86 -0.64 25.45 -15.93
CA GLN A 86 -0.40 24.06 -16.35
C GLN A 86 -1.29 23.02 -15.63
N GLU A 87 -2.44 23.43 -15.08
CA GLU A 87 -3.35 22.53 -14.34
C GLU A 87 -3.79 21.31 -15.16
N ARG A 88 -4.11 21.51 -16.46
CA ARG A 88 -4.48 20.41 -17.36
C ARG A 88 -3.36 19.38 -17.53
N TYR A 89 -2.11 19.83 -17.62
CA TYR A 89 -0.95 18.94 -17.77
C TYR A 89 -0.66 18.18 -16.46
N LEU A 90 -0.84 18.83 -15.31
CA LEU A 90 -0.73 18.21 -14.00
C LEU A 90 -1.76 17.07 -13.84
N ALA A 91 -3.01 17.29 -14.23
CA ALA A 91 -4.06 16.26 -14.19
C ALA A 91 -3.73 15.07 -15.12
N MET A 92 -3.21 15.35 -16.33
CA MET A 92 -2.77 14.32 -17.26
C MET A 92 -1.57 13.52 -16.71
N PHE A 93 -0.61 14.19 -16.06
CA PHE A 93 0.52 13.55 -15.39
C PHE A 93 0.05 12.55 -14.33
N PHE A 94 -0.84 12.94 -13.41
CA PHE A 94 -1.36 12.03 -12.40
C PHE A 94 -2.20 10.88 -12.98
N SER A 95 -2.92 11.13 -14.09
CA SER A 95 -3.66 10.09 -14.80
C SER A 95 -2.72 9.05 -15.42
N LEU A 96 -1.65 9.49 -16.09
CA LEU A 96 -0.62 8.60 -16.65
C LEU A 96 0.15 7.86 -15.55
N PHE A 97 0.44 8.54 -14.43
CA PHE A 97 1.07 7.93 -13.26
C PHE A 97 0.22 6.79 -12.70
N TYR A 98 -1.09 7.04 -12.53
CA TYR A 98 -2.04 6.02 -12.06
C TYR A 98 -2.16 4.84 -13.03
N PHE A 99 -2.25 5.11 -14.34
CA PHE A 99 -2.28 4.06 -15.36
C PHE A 99 -1.00 3.22 -15.35
N SER A 100 0.17 3.85 -15.18
CA SER A 100 1.46 3.17 -15.12
C SER A 100 1.58 2.25 -13.91
N ILE A 101 1.07 2.65 -12.73
CA ILE A 101 1.07 1.81 -11.52
C ILE A 101 0.24 0.55 -11.74
N ASN A 102 -0.98 0.69 -12.26
CA ASN A 102 -1.87 -0.46 -12.47
C ASN A 102 -1.36 -1.39 -13.58
N SER A 103 -0.84 -0.83 -14.67
CA SER A 103 -0.22 -1.60 -15.75
C SER A 103 1.02 -2.34 -15.25
N GLY A 104 1.88 -1.67 -14.46
CA GLY A 104 3.05 -2.29 -13.83
C GLY A 104 2.68 -3.41 -12.87
N SER A 105 1.63 -3.23 -12.06
CA SER A 105 1.11 -4.28 -11.19
C SER A 105 0.62 -5.48 -12.00
N LEU A 106 -0.14 -5.25 -13.07
CA LEU A 106 -0.65 -6.32 -13.94
C LEU A 106 0.48 -7.13 -14.57
N ILE A 107 1.47 -6.44 -15.17
CA ILE A 107 2.64 -7.08 -15.79
C ILE A 107 3.43 -7.87 -14.74
N SER A 108 3.68 -7.28 -13.57
CA SER A 108 4.43 -7.92 -12.48
C SER A 108 3.72 -9.18 -11.98
N SER A 109 2.42 -9.11 -11.70
CA SER A 109 1.64 -10.25 -11.21
C SER A 109 1.60 -11.42 -12.19
N PHE A 110 1.72 -11.18 -13.49
CA PHE A 110 1.81 -12.23 -14.51
C PHE A 110 3.24 -12.74 -14.75
N MET A 111 4.22 -11.84 -14.82
CA MET A 111 5.62 -12.18 -15.10
C MET A 111 6.32 -12.86 -13.93
N THR A 112 6.03 -12.46 -12.69
CA THR A 112 6.70 -13.01 -11.49
C THR A 112 6.51 -14.53 -11.35
N PRO A 113 5.28 -15.08 -11.44
CA PRO A 113 5.09 -16.53 -11.39
C PRO A 113 5.74 -17.25 -12.58
N LEU A 114 5.68 -16.65 -13.78
CA LEU A 114 6.27 -17.21 -15.00
C LEU A 114 7.79 -17.36 -14.89
N LEU A 115 8.48 -16.32 -14.38
CA LEU A 115 9.92 -16.34 -14.11
C LEU A 115 10.28 -17.38 -13.04
N ARG A 116 9.44 -17.51 -12.01
CA ARG A 116 9.65 -18.46 -10.93
C ARG A 116 9.50 -19.92 -11.36
N SER A 117 8.52 -20.25 -12.21
CA SER A 117 8.22 -21.64 -12.59
C SER A 117 8.98 -22.14 -13.82
N ASN A 118 9.26 -21.28 -14.80
CA ASN A 118 9.84 -21.71 -16.08
C ASN A 118 11.37 -21.70 -16.09
N VAL A 119 12.00 -21.00 -15.14
CA VAL A 119 13.45 -20.94 -15.01
C VAL A 119 13.90 -21.81 -13.83
N ARG A 120 14.79 -22.76 -14.11
CA ARG A 120 15.42 -23.59 -13.08
C ARG A 120 16.70 -22.92 -12.61
N CYS A 121 16.83 -22.72 -11.31
CA CYS A 121 18.02 -22.13 -10.70
C CYS A 121 18.55 -23.06 -9.61
N PHE A 122 19.88 -23.13 -9.48
CA PHE A 122 20.56 -23.82 -8.36
C PHE A 122 20.11 -25.28 -8.13
N LYS A 123 19.74 -26.00 -9.20
CA LYS A 123 19.20 -27.38 -9.18
C LYS A 123 17.82 -27.54 -8.52
N GLU A 124 17.15 -26.44 -8.18
CA GLU A 124 15.75 -26.44 -7.75
C GLU A 124 14.81 -26.19 -8.94
N SER A 125 13.57 -26.69 -8.82
CA SER A 125 12.53 -26.51 -9.84
C SER A 125 11.95 -25.09 -9.90
N THR A 126 12.21 -24.25 -8.90
CA THR A 126 11.72 -22.88 -8.81
C THR A 126 12.83 -21.87 -8.60
N CYS A 127 12.83 -20.75 -9.34
CA CYS A 127 13.84 -19.72 -9.22
C CYS A 127 13.35 -18.42 -8.54
N TYR A 128 13.51 -18.33 -7.23
CA TYR A 128 13.19 -17.11 -6.47
C TYR A 128 14.24 -16.01 -6.63
N SER A 129 15.51 -16.37 -6.71
CA SER A 129 16.60 -15.38 -6.81
C SER A 129 16.44 -14.48 -8.04
N LEU A 130 16.16 -15.06 -9.22
CA LEU A 130 15.90 -14.29 -10.44
C LEU A 130 14.69 -13.38 -10.31
N THR A 131 13.61 -13.91 -9.70
CA THR A 131 12.36 -13.17 -9.47
C THR A 131 12.58 -11.93 -8.62
N PHE A 132 13.47 -11.98 -7.62
CA PHE A 132 13.82 -10.82 -6.79
C PHE A 132 14.90 -9.94 -7.42
N LEU A 133 15.77 -10.50 -8.25
CA LEU A 133 16.84 -9.76 -8.94
C LEU A 133 16.29 -8.83 -10.03
N VAL A 134 15.26 -9.24 -10.76
CA VAL A 134 14.65 -8.41 -11.83
C VAL A 134 14.15 -7.06 -11.28
N PRO A 135 13.33 -7.01 -10.20
CA PRO A 135 12.99 -5.76 -9.54
C PRO A 135 14.21 -4.94 -9.09
N ALA A 136 15.25 -5.59 -8.56
CA ALA A 136 16.49 -4.91 -8.14
C ALA A 136 17.16 -4.15 -9.28
N ILE A 137 17.28 -4.79 -10.45
CA ILE A 137 17.85 -4.19 -11.65
C ILE A 137 16.97 -3.02 -12.12
N LEU A 138 15.65 -3.21 -12.18
CA LEU A 138 14.71 -2.16 -12.58
C LEU A 138 14.75 -0.95 -11.62
N MET A 139 14.91 -1.20 -10.32
CA MET A 139 15.05 -0.15 -9.32
C MET A 139 16.36 0.63 -9.51
N ILE A 140 17.48 -0.05 -9.74
CA ILE A 140 18.76 0.60 -10.02
C ILE A 140 18.66 1.45 -11.29
N LEU A 141 18.05 0.92 -12.34
CA LEU A 141 17.80 1.67 -13.59
C LEU A 141 16.95 2.92 -13.33
N SER A 142 15.89 2.80 -12.52
CA SER A 142 15.05 3.94 -12.12
C SER A 142 15.85 5.01 -11.39
N ILE A 143 16.79 4.64 -10.51
CA ILE A 143 17.66 5.59 -9.81
C ILE A 143 18.56 6.33 -10.81
N VAL A 144 19.17 5.59 -11.75
CA VAL A 144 20.02 6.19 -12.79
C VAL A 144 19.24 7.21 -13.60
N ILE A 145 18.06 6.85 -14.10
CA ILE A 145 17.19 7.74 -14.88
C ILE A 145 16.82 8.98 -14.06
N PHE A 146 16.44 8.79 -12.78
CA PHE A 146 16.09 9.90 -11.88
C PHE A 146 17.26 10.87 -11.66
N VAL A 147 18.48 10.36 -11.48
CA VAL A 147 19.66 11.21 -11.29
C VAL A 147 20.07 11.93 -12.57
N LEU A 148 19.96 11.28 -13.73
CA LEU A 148 20.22 11.93 -15.02
C LEU A 148 19.29 13.11 -15.29
N GLY A 149 18.03 13.01 -14.86
CA GLY A 149 17.04 14.09 -14.94
C GLY A 149 17.31 15.28 -14.01
N LYS A 150 18.26 15.18 -13.06
CA LYS A 150 18.48 16.20 -12.01
C LYS A 150 18.62 17.63 -12.53
N ARG A 151 19.29 17.83 -13.68
CA ARG A 151 19.49 19.16 -14.27
C ARG A 151 18.22 19.80 -14.80
N MET A 152 17.19 19.00 -15.07
CA MET A 152 15.91 19.45 -15.63
C MET A 152 14.85 19.69 -14.54
N TYR A 153 15.09 19.23 -13.31
CA TYR A 153 14.09 19.30 -12.27
C TYR A 153 14.01 20.68 -11.62
N ARG A 154 12.78 21.11 -11.37
CA ARG A 154 12.48 22.19 -10.43
C ARG A 154 12.53 21.62 -9.01
N ILE A 155 13.53 22.03 -8.24
CA ILE A 155 13.72 21.58 -6.86
C ILE A 155 13.21 22.68 -5.92
N VAL A 156 12.12 22.39 -5.21
CA VAL A 156 11.56 23.27 -4.18
C VAL A 156 12.29 23.06 -2.85
N GLU A 157 12.57 24.15 -2.14
CA GLU A 157 13.24 24.11 -0.84
C GLU A 157 12.32 23.55 0.26
N PRO A 158 12.87 22.88 1.29
CA PRO A 158 12.08 22.29 2.36
C PRO A 158 11.36 23.35 3.21
N THR A 159 10.04 23.25 3.35
CA THR A 159 9.21 24.18 4.12
C THR A 159 9.12 23.81 5.61
N GLY A 160 10.25 23.58 6.27
CA GLY A 160 10.33 23.34 7.73
C GLY A 160 9.42 22.21 8.27
N ASN A 161 9.44 22.01 9.58
CA ASN A 161 8.75 20.88 10.20
C ASN A 161 7.27 21.20 10.54
N VAL A 162 6.41 21.12 9.54
CA VAL A 162 4.95 21.36 9.69
C VAL A 162 4.34 20.38 10.71
N VAL A 163 4.74 19.11 10.71
CA VAL A 163 4.21 18.09 11.63
C VAL A 163 4.49 18.45 13.09
N VAL A 164 5.72 18.88 13.40
CA VAL A 164 6.07 19.33 14.75
C VAL A 164 5.32 20.60 15.14
N LYS A 165 5.11 21.55 14.20
CA LYS A 165 4.29 22.74 14.46
C LYS A 165 2.85 22.36 14.82
N VAL A 166 2.24 21.45 14.07
CA VAL A 166 0.89 20.95 14.34
C VAL A 166 0.81 20.26 15.69
N PHE A 167 1.75 19.36 16.00
CA PHE A 167 1.77 18.65 17.29
C PHE A 167 1.91 19.62 18.47
N LYS A 168 2.84 20.58 18.39
CA LYS A 168 3.02 21.59 19.45
C LYS A 168 1.80 22.49 19.61
N CYS A 169 1.17 22.91 18.52
CA CYS A 169 -0.06 23.71 18.55
C CYS A 169 -1.20 22.95 19.24
N VAL A 170 -1.42 21.70 18.87
CA VAL A 170 -2.44 20.83 19.48
C VAL A 170 -2.14 20.59 20.97
N SER A 171 -0.91 20.25 21.33
CA SER A 171 -0.51 20.04 22.73
C SER A 171 -0.68 21.32 23.57
N HIS A 172 -0.33 22.49 23.02
CA HIS A 172 -0.50 23.79 23.68
C HIS A 172 -1.98 24.14 23.89
N ALA A 173 -2.83 23.92 22.89
CA ALA A 173 -4.28 24.12 23.02
C ALA A 173 -4.89 23.22 24.10
N ILE A 174 -4.50 21.93 24.15
CA ILE A 174 -4.95 20.98 25.17
C ILE A 174 -4.49 21.43 26.57
N TYR A 175 -3.23 21.84 26.70
CA TYR A 175 -2.69 22.34 27.96
C TYR A 175 -3.44 23.57 28.47
N ASN A 176 -3.66 24.57 27.61
CA ASN A 176 -4.38 25.80 27.98
C ASN A 176 -5.84 25.53 28.34
N LYS A 177 -6.50 24.58 27.64
CA LYS A 177 -7.85 24.13 27.96
C LYS A 177 -7.92 23.47 29.35
N ILE A 178 -7.00 22.56 29.66
CA ILE A 178 -6.98 21.86 30.96
C ILE A 178 -6.71 22.84 32.11
N LYS A 179 -5.85 23.84 31.90
CA LYS A 179 -5.60 24.91 32.88
C LYS A 179 -6.73 25.94 33.00
N GLY A 180 -7.80 25.84 32.21
CA GLY A 180 -8.90 26.80 32.21
C GLY A 180 -8.48 28.22 31.79
N LYS A 181 -7.33 28.36 31.11
CA LYS A 181 -6.87 29.66 30.60
C LYS A 181 -7.73 30.06 29.38
N ASN A 182 -8.12 31.34 29.33
CA ASN A 182 -8.82 32.00 28.21
C ASN A 182 -10.34 31.78 28.07
N GLY A 183 -11.06 31.52 29.18
CA GLY A 183 -12.53 31.50 29.19
C GLY A 183 -13.15 30.37 28.35
N LYS A 184 -14.48 30.38 28.16
CA LYS A 184 -15.15 29.44 27.26
C LYS A 184 -14.98 29.90 25.80
N ARG A 185 -14.18 29.17 25.02
CA ARG A 185 -14.09 29.32 23.55
C ARG A 185 -15.07 28.34 22.88
N GLU A 186 -15.53 28.67 21.68
CA GLU A 186 -16.45 27.80 20.91
C GLU A 186 -15.78 26.48 20.51
N TYR A 187 -14.52 26.53 20.04
CA TYR A 187 -13.75 25.33 19.70
C TYR A 187 -12.51 25.19 20.58
N TRP A 188 -12.20 23.96 20.98
CA TRP A 188 -11.13 23.67 21.94
C TRP A 188 -9.72 24.01 21.43
N LEU A 189 -9.52 24.07 20.11
CA LEU A 189 -8.23 24.41 19.51
C LEU A 189 -7.97 25.93 19.50
N ASP A 190 -8.99 26.76 19.74
CA ASP A 190 -8.84 28.23 19.82
C ASP A 190 -8.03 28.67 21.05
N HIS A 191 -7.80 27.77 22.00
CA HIS A 191 -6.95 28.02 23.14
C HIS A 191 -5.45 28.15 22.79
N ALA A 192 -5.07 27.98 21.51
CA ALA A 192 -3.71 28.20 21.01
C ALA A 192 -3.49 29.53 20.26
N ASP A 193 -4.52 30.38 20.14
CA ASP A 193 -4.48 31.72 19.51
C ASP A 193 -3.42 32.64 20.14
N ASP A 194 -3.05 32.38 21.39
CA ASP A 194 -2.04 33.14 22.14
C ASP A 194 -0.61 33.01 21.57
N THR A 195 -0.29 31.88 20.94
CA THR A 195 1.08 31.57 20.47
C THR A 195 1.15 31.27 18.97
N TYR A 196 0.04 30.84 18.36
CA TYR A 196 0.02 30.37 16.97
C TYR A 196 -0.93 31.17 16.10
N ASP A 197 -0.55 31.35 14.84
CA ASP A 197 -1.36 32.08 13.86
C ASP A 197 -2.74 31.45 13.69
N ARG A 198 -3.78 32.29 13.61
CA ARG A 198 -5.17 31.83 13.47
C ARG A 198 -5.40 30.97 12.21
N LYS A 199 -4.69 31.28 11.12
CA LYS A 199 -4.71 30.47 9.89
C LYS A 199 -4.24 29.04 10.15
N LEU A 200 -3.14 28.86 10.88
CA LEU A 200 -2.63 27.53 11.24
C LEU A 200 -3.64 26.77 12.11
N ILE A 201 -4.26 27.46 13.07
CA ILE A 201 -5.29 26.87 13.94
C ILE A 201 -6.47 26.38 13.09
N ASP A 202 -6.98 27.21 12.18
CA ASP A 202 -8.12 26.86 11.32
C ASP A 202 -7.77 25.71 10.35
N ASP A 203 -6.57 25.71 9.76
CA ASP A 203 -6.08 24.60 8.93
C ASP A 203 -6.00 23.28 9.71
N ILE A 204 -5.59 23.32 10.99
CA ILE A 204 -5.59 22.14 11.87
C ILE A 204 -7.02 21.69 12.20
N LYS A 205 -7.97 22.61 12.43
CA LYS A 205 -9.38 22.25 12.66
C LYS A 205 -9.94 21.48 11.47
N VAL A 206 -9.74 21.98 10.25
CA VAL A 206 -10.19 21.33 9.02
C VAL A 206 -9.53 19.96 8.88
N SER A 207 -8.21 19.88 9.11
CA SER A 207 -7.46 18.62 9.05
C SER A 207 -8.00 17.57 10.03
N LEU A 208 -8.34 17.97 11.26
CA LEU A 208 -8.94 17.08 12.26
C LEU A 208 -10.36 16.63 11.87
N GLN A 209 -11.14 17.48 11.20
CA GLN A 209 -12.45 17.09 10.67
C GLN A 209 -12.32 16.07 9.54
N VAL A 210 -11.34 16.23 8.64
CA VAL A 210 -11.02 15.26 7.59
C VAL A 210 -10.54 13.94 8.20
N LEU A 211 -9.73 13.98 9.27
CA LEU A 211 -9.29 12.76 9.96
C LEU A 211 -10.47 11.96 10.52
N LYS A 212 -11.52 12.62 11.03
CA LYS A 212 -12.75 11.95 11.46
C LYS A 212 -13.45 11.23 10.31
N LEU A 213 -13.44 11.81 9.11
CA LEU A 213 -14.00 11.18 7.91
C LEU A 213 -13.26 9.89 7.54
N PHE A 214 -11.98 9.79 7.92
CA PHE A 214 -11.10 8.66 7.61
C PHE A 214 -11.14 7.54 8.66
N ILE A 215 -11.85 7.69 9.78
CA ILE A 215 -11.98 6.65 10.82
C ILE A 215 -12.44 5.29 10.29
N PRO A 216 -13.36 5.18 9.30
CA PRO A 216 -13.76 3.89 8.74
C PRO A 216 -12.72 3.26 7.79
N LEU A 217 -11.78 4.03 7.25
CA LEU A 217 -10.83 3.55 6.23
C LEU A 217 -9.92 2.40 6.68
N PRO A 218 -9.40 2.34 7.92
CA PRO A 218 -8.65 1.20 8.41
C PRO A 218 -9.39 -0.13 8.28
N VAL A 219 -10.72 -0.16 8.47
CA VAL A 219 -11.53 -1.36 8.30
C VAL A 219 -11.54 -1.81 6.84
N PHE A 220 -11.72 -0.87 5.92
CA PHE A 220 -11.64 -1.15 4.49
C PHE A 220 -10.27 -1.71 4.10
N TRP A 221 -9.17 -1.10 4.56
CA TRP A 221 -7.82 -1.58 4.25
C TRP A 221 -7.51 -2.93 4.89
N ALA A 222 -8.02 -3.20 6.10
CA ALA A 222 -7.89 -4.50 6.75
C ALA A 222 -8.60 -5.62 5.96
N LEU A 223 -9.72 -5.30 5.30
CA LEU A 223 -10.39 -6.22 4.38
C LEU A 223 -9.58 -6.34 3.07
N TYR A 224 -9.24 -5.22 2.43
CA TYR A 224 -8.54 -5.23 1.15
C TYR A 224 -7.20 -5.97 1.19
N ASP A 225 -6.37 -5.75 2.22
CA ASP A 225 -5.05 -6.39 2.34
C ASP A 225 -5.13 -7.92 2.57
N GLN A 226 -6.28 -8.47 2.96
CA GLN A 226 -6.48 -9.92 3.07
C GLN A 226 -6.49 -10.63 1.71
N GLN A 227 -6.77 -9.90 0.61
CA GLN A 227 -6.70 -10.44 -0.75
C GLN A 227 -5.31 -11.03 -1.05
N GLY A 228 -4.24 -10.38 -0.58
CA GLY A 228 -2.87 -10.84 -0.84
C GLY A 228 -2.46 -12.11 -0.06
N SER A 229 -3.17 -12.45 1.02
CA SER A 229 -2.80 -13.53 1.94
C SER A 229 -3.89 -14.59 2.05
N ARG A 230 -5.01 -14.29 2.70
CA ARG A 230 -6.11 -15.23 2.97
C ARG A 230 -6.74 -15.75 1.69
N TRP A 231 -6.98 -14.90 0.70
CA TRP A 231 -7.58 -15.34 -0.55
C TRP A 231 -6.62 -16.20 -1.38
N THR A 232 -5.32 -15.88 -1.35
CA THR A 232 -4.28 -16.75 -1.94
C THR A 232 -4.29 -18.13 -1.29
N PHE A 233 -4.42 -18.21 0.04
CA PHE A 233 -4.50 -19.48 0.76
C PHE A 233 -5.78 -20.25 0.43
N GLN A 234 -6.94 -19.58 0.42
CA GLN A 234 -8.21 -20.19 0.01
C GLN A 234 -8.11 -20.75 -1.42
N ALA A 235 -7.49 -20.02 -2.34
CA ALA A 235 -7.28 -20.46 -3.72
C ALA A 235 -6.39 -21.71 -3.83
N THR A 236 -5.52 -22.01 -2.85
CA THR A 236 -4.77 -23.29 -2.82
C THR A 236 -5.65 -24.51 -2.62
N GLN A 237 -6.84 -24.31 -2.06
CA GLN A 237 -7.82 -25.35 -1.76
C GLN A 237 -8.96 -25.42 -2.81
N MET A 238 -8.87 -24.60 -3.86
CA MET A 238 -9.86 -24.53 -4.94
C MET A 238 -9.33 -25.20 -6.20
N ASP A 239 -10.23 -25.55 -7.11
CA ASP A 239 -9.83 -25.97 -8.45
C ASP A 239 -9.32 -24.75 -9.24
N GLY A 240 -8.04 -24.78 -9.59
CA GLY A 240 -7.38 -23.76 -10.40
C GLY A 240 -7.52 -23.95 -11.91
N GLN A 241 -8.24 -24.98 -12.37
CA GLN A 241 -8.40 -25.24 -13.80
C GLN A 241 -9.41 -24.29 -14.45
N ILE A 242 -8.92 -23.39 -15.29
CA ILE A 242 -9.72 -22.51 -16.15
C ILE A 242 -9.61 -23.05 -17.57
N GLY A 243 -10.51 -23.95 -17.94
CA GLY A 243 -10.47 -24.65 -19.22
C GLY A 243 -9.19 -25.48 -19.36
N SER A 244 -8.30 -25.10 -20.29
CA SER A 244 -7.01 -25.77 -20.50
C SER A 244 -5.85 -25.17 -19.69
N PHE A 245 -6.08 -24.08 -18.96
CA PHE A 245 -5.03 -23.36 -18.23
C PHE A 245 -5.18 -23.61 -16.72
N LEU A 246 -4.12 -24.09 -16.08
CA LEU A 246 -4.05 -24.19 -14.62
C LEU A 246 -3.54 -22.85 -14.07
N MET A 247 -4.38 -22.11 -13.37
CA MET A 247 -4.03 -20.87 -12.70
C MET A 247 -3.45 -21.16 -11.30
N PRO A 248 -2.16 -20.84 -11.05
CA PRO A 248 -1.59 -20.89 -9.70
C PRO A 248 -2.32 -19.94 -8.74
N PRO A 249 -2.45 -20.29 -7.46
CA PRO A 249 -3.18 -19.48 -6.47
C PRO A 249 -2.70 -18.02 -6.34
N ASP A 250 -1.40 -17.77 -6.49
CA ASP A 250 -0.80 -16.43 -6.44
C ASP A 250 -1.15 -15.56 -7.66
N GLN A 251 -1.48 -16.18 -8.80
CA GLN A 251 -1.95 -15.46 -9.99
C GLN A 251 -3.37 -14.90 -9.84
N MET A 252 -4.13 -15.31 -8.83
CA MET A 252 -5.44 -14.70 -8.52
C MET A 252 -5.33 -13.17 -8.32
N GLN A 253 -4.16 -12.68 -7.88
CA GLN A 253 -3.92 -11.25 -7.68
C GLN A 253 -3.90 -10.44 -8.98
N VAL A 254 -3.72 -11.08 -10.15
CA VAL A 254 -3.79 -10.44 -11.47
C VAL A 254 -5.18 -9.83 -11.73
N VAL A 255 -6.23 -10.43 -11.16
CA VAL A 255 -7.62 -9.99 -11.35
C VAL A 255 -7.82 -8.55 -10.87
N ASN A 256 -7.16 -8.15 -9.78
CA ASN A 256 -7.36 -6.83 -9.20
C ASN A 256 -6.93 -5.67 -10.11
N PRO A 257 -5.66 -5.54 -10.55
CA PRO A 257 -5.25 -4.47 -11.46
C PRO A 257 -6.00 -4.54 -12.80
N LEU A 258 -6.37 -5.73 -13.28
CA LEU A 258 -7.19 -5.90 -14.48
C LEU A 258 -8.58 -5.26 -14.30
N LEU A 259 -9.26 -5.56 -13.19
CA LEU A 259 -10.56 -4.97 -12.87
C LEU A 259 -10.46 -3.47 -12.65
N ILE A 260 -9.39 -2.97 -12.01
CA ILE A 260 -9.18 -1.52 -11.86
C ILE A 260 -9.08 -0.85 -13.24
N LEU A 261 -8.26 -1.38 -14.15
CA LEU A 261 -8.09 -0.82 -15.49
C LEU A 261 -9.38 -0.87 -16.32
N ALA A 262 -10.22 -1.89 -16.13
CA ALA A 262 -11.52 -1.99 -16.81
C ALA A 262 -12.60 -1.11 -16.16
N PHE A 263 -12.68 -1.09 -14.83
CA PHE A 263 -13.76 -0.46 -14.09
C PHE A 263 -13.56 1.05 -13.93
N VAL A 264 -12.34 1.56 -13.79
CA VAL A 264 -12.13 3.02 -13.71
C VAL A 264 -12.77 3.78 -14.88
N PRO A 265 -12.48 3.46 -16.16
CA PRO A 265 -13.12 4.16 -17.28
C PRO A 265 -14.63 3.88 -17.35
N LEU A 266 -15.07 2.64 -17.07
CA LEU A 266 -16.49 2.30 -17.02
C LEU A 266 -17.26 3.13 -15.97
N PHE A 267 -16.66 3.29 -14.79
CA PHE A 267 -17.28 4.03 -13.69
C PHE A 267 -17.31 5.52 -13.97
N GLU A 268 -16.22 6.11 -14.46
CA GLU A 268 -16.15 7.55 -14.74
C GLU A 268 -16.98 7.96 -15.97
N MET A 269 -16.99 7.15 -17.04
CA MET A 269 -17.68 7.51 -18.29
C MET A 269 -19.16 7.10 -18.33
N CYS A 270 -19.52 5.98 -17.69
CA CYS A 270 -20.87 5.42 -17.79
C CYS A 270 -21.62 5.46 -16.46
N ILE A 271 -21.07 4.84 -15.42
CA ILE A 271 -21.83 4.56 -14.20
C ILE A 271 -22.06 5.82 -13.35
N TYR A 272 -21.02 6.60 -13.06
CA TYR A 272 -21.16 7.82 -12.26
C TYR A 272 -22.00 8.89 -12.95
N PRO A 273 -21.89 9.15 -14.26
CA PRO A 273 -22.80 10.06 -14.96
C PRO A 273 -24.27 9.62 -14.87
N VAL A 274 -24.56 8.33 -14.94
CA VAL A 274 -25.92 7.79 -14.79
C VAL A 274 -26.41 7.96 -13.34
N PHE A 275 -25.60 7.60 -12.34
CA PHE A 275 -25.99 7.78 -10.94
C PHE A 275 -26.11 9.25 -10.53
N ALA A 276 -25.35 10.14 -11.17
CA ALA A 276 -25.49 11.59 -10.98
C ALA A 276 -26.83 12.08 -11.52
N LYS A 277 -27.29 11.60 -12.69
CA LYS A 277 -28.63 11.92 -13.22
C LYS A 277 -29.75 11.45 -12.29
N ILE A 278 -29.59 10.28 -11.68
CA ILE A 278 -30.57 9.69 -10.76
C ILE A 278 -30.42 10.25 -9.32
N HIS A 279 -29.46 11.16 -9.07
CA HIS A 279 -29.16 11.74 -7.75
C HIS A 279 -28.83 10.72 -6.64
N LEU A 280 -28.54 9.46 -6.99
CA LEU A 280 -28.27 8.39 -6.05
C LEU A 280 -26.87 8.53 -5.43
N ILE A 281 -25.83 8.50 -6.27
CA ILE A 281 -24.41 8.57 -5.88
C ILE A 281 -23.76 9.81 -6.52
N ASN A 282 -24.03 10.98 -5.92
CA ASN A 282 -23.58 12.28 -6.44
C ASN A 282 -22.49 12.96 -5.59
N THR A 283 -22.14 12.42 -4.42
CA THR A 283 -21.10 13.00 -3.56
C THR A 283 -19.94 12.04 -3.34
N PRO A 284 -18.70 12.54 -3.14
CA PRO A 284 -17.54 11.70 -2.82
C PRO A 284 -17.78 10.81 -1.58
N LEU A 285 -18.50 11.33 -0.58
CA LEU A 285 -18.82 10.58 0.63
C LEU A 285 -19.74 9.39 0.35
N LYS A 286 -20.75 9.55 -0.52
CA LYS A 286 -21.61 8.43 -0.94
C LYS A 286 -20.85 7.38 -1.74
N LYS A 287 -19.91 7.80 -2.60
CA LYS A 287 -19.02 6.86 -3.32
C LYS A 287 -18.20 6.02 -2.31
N LEU A 288 -17.61 6.68 -1.31
CA LEU A 288 -16.83 6.01 -0.26
C LEU A 288 -17.70 5.04 0.56
N ALA A 289 -18.89 5.46 1.00
CA ALA A 289 -19.81 4.61 1.75
C ALA A 289 -20.26 3.37 0.95
N THR A 290 -20.60 3.56 -0.32
CA THR A 290 -21.00 2.47 -1.22
C THR A 290 -19.85 1.47 -1.42
N GLY A 291 -18.62 1.96 -1.61
CA GLY A 291 -17.44 1.12 -1.72
C GLY A 291 -17.18 0.26 -0.48
N MET A 292 -17.34 0.83 0.72
CA MET A 292 -17.20 0.07 1.97
C MET A 292 -18.30 -1.01 2.11
N PHE A 293 -19.53 -0.70 1.71
CA PHE A 293 -20.61 -1.68 1.71
C PHE A 293 -20.35 -2.84 0.74
N LEU A 294 -19.88 -2.54 -0.48
CA LEU A 294 -19.52 -3.56 -1.46
C LEU A 294 -18.33 -4.42 -0.99
N ALA A 295 -17.35 -3.82 -0.31
CA ALA A 295 -16.24 -4.56 0.28
C ALA A 295 -16.74 -5.54 1.36
N ALA A 296 -17.67 -5.11 2.23
CA ALA A 296 -18.28 -6.00 3.22
C ALA A 296 -19.04 -7.16 2.55
N LEU A 297 -19.82 -6.89 1.50
CA LEU A 297 -20.53 -7.92 0.74
C LEU A 297 -19.56 -8.92 0.10
N ALA A 298 -18.45 -8.45 -0.47
CA ALA A 298 -17.43 -9.33 -1.04
C ALA A 298 -16.88 -10.31 0.01
N PHE A 299 -16.65 -9.86 1.24
CA PHE A 299 -16.21 -10.73 2.34
C PHE A 299 -17.25 -11.74 2.79
N VAL A 300 -18.54 -11.38 2.75
CA VAL A 300 -19.62 -12.35 2.98
C VAL A 300 -19.59 -13.45 1.92
N VAL A 301 -19.41 -13.09 0.65
CA VAL A 301 -19.28 -14.06 -0.45
C VAL A 301 -18.06 -14.96 -0.24
N THR A 302 -16.90 -14.39 0.08
CA THR A 302 -15.69 -15.17 0.40
C THR A 302 -15.91 -16.15 1.56
N GLY A 303 -16.60 -15.72 2.63
CA GLY A 303 -16.91 -16.59 3.77
C GLY A 303 -17.85 -17.75 3.40
N ILE A 304 -18.83 -17.51 2.53
CA ILE A 304 -19.71 -18.58 2.02
C ILE A 304 -18.90 -19.60 1.21
N VAL A 305 -17.98 -19.13 0.35
CA VAL A 305 -17.09 -20.02 -0.41
C VAL A 305 -16.22 -20.86 0.55
N ASP A 306 -15.68 -20.25 1.60
CA ASP A 306 -14.85 -20.95 2.59
C ASP A 306 -15.61 -22.08 3.28
N LEU A 307 -16.85 -21.81 3.71
CA LEU A 307 -17.72 -22.83 4.33
C LEU A 307 -18.03 -23.99 3.38
N GLN A 308 -18.21 -23.71 2.09
CA GLN A 308 -18.43 -24.76 1.10
C GLN A 308 -17.18 -25.62 0.88
N LEU A 309 -15.99 -25.01 0.92
CA LEU A 309 -14.74 -25.73 0.83
C LEU A 309 -14.57 -26.65 2.05
N GLU A 310 -14.77 -26.16 3.28
CA GLU A 310 -14.68 -26.99 4.48
C GLU A 310 -15.58 -28.22 4.44
N VAL A 311 -16.83 -28.05 4.00
CA VAL A 311 -17.77 -29.17 3.83
C VAL A 311 -17.25 -30.17 2.80
N ARG A 312 -16.75 -29.70 1.65
CA ARG A 312 -16.21 -30.58 0.62
C ARG A 312 -14.97 -31.37 1.10
N TYR A 313 -14.05 -30.71 1.79
CA TYR A 313 -12.87 -31.35 2.38
C TYR A 313 -13.25 -32.45 3.37
N PHE A 314 -14.29 -32.22 4.18
CA PHE A 314 -14.80 -33.22 5.12
C PHE A 314 -15.33 -34.48 4.41
N TRP A 315 -15.99 -34.33 3.25
CA TRP A 315 -16.52 -35.44 2.47
C TRP A 315 -15.48 -36.16 1.61
N ASP A 316 -14.48 -35.45 1.08
CA ASP A 316 -13.41 -36.03 0.26
C ASP A 316 -12.36 -36.77 1.12
N TYR A 317 -12.24 -36.44 2.41
CA TYR A 317 -11.37 -37.12 3.37
C TYR A 317 -12.13 -37.56 4.64
N PRO A 318 -13.03 -38.55 4.54
CA PRO A 318 -13.75 -39.05 5.71
C PRO A 318 -12.76 -39.68 6.70
N CYS A 319 -12.85 -39.26 7.96
CA CYS A 319 -11.98 -39.62 9.08
C CYS A 319 -11.41 -41.04 9.05
N ASN A 320 -10.10 -41.17 8.80
CA ASN A 320 -9.32 -42.28 9.34
C ASN A 320 -8.73 -41.81 10.68
N SER A 321 -9.14 -42.45 11.76
CA SER A 321 -9.19 -41.97 13.17
C SER A 321 -7.88 -41.50 13.82
N ASN A 322 -6.75 -41.45 13.12
CA ASN A 322 -5.44 -41.09 13.70
C ASN A 322 -4.89 -39.72 13.26
N TYR A 323 -5.43 -39.10 12.20
CA TYR A 323 -4.91 -37.82 11.69
C TYR A 323 -5.61 -36.58 12.23
N VAL A 324 -6.85 -36.73 12.70
CA VAL A 324 -7.68 -35.61 13.20
C VAL A 324 -7.10 -35.00 14.48
N HIS A 325 -6.45 -35.81 15.33
CA HIS A 325 -5.80 -35.28 16.53
C HIS A 325 -4.57 -34.42 16.24
N ILE A 326 -3.83 -34.69 15.15
CA ILE A 326 -2.62 -33.92 14.80
C ILE A 326 -3.01 -32.61 14.12
N THR A 327 -4.02 -32.61 13.24
CA THR A 327 -4.42 -31.38 12.53
C THR A 327 -5.21 -30.42 13.41
N LEU A 328 -6.08 -30.90 14.32
CA LEU A 328 -6.70 -30.03 15.33
C LEU A 328 -5.68 -29.49 16.32
N MET A 329 -4.63 -30.24 16.69
CA MET A 329 -3.54 -29.68 17.50
C MET A 329 -2.77 -28.58 16.77
N LEU A 330 -2.53 -28.70 15.46
CA LEU A 330 -1.90 -27.66 14.65
C LEU A 330 -2.79 -26.41 14.48
N TYR A 331 -4.10 -26.59 14.37
CA TYR A 331 -5.06 -25.48 14.35
C TYR A 331 -5.15 -24.78 15.72
N ASN A 332 -5.09 -25.54 16.81
CA ASN A 332 -5.16 -24.97 18.17
C ASN A 332 -3.83 -24.30 18.60
N THR A 333 -2.68 -24.77 18.10
CA THR A 333 -1.38 -24.08 18.32
C THR A 333 -1.23 -22.82 17.47
N THR A 334 -1.84 -22.75 16.29
CA THR A 334 -1.86 -21.51 15.49
C THR A 334 -2.82 -20.47 16.05
N ILE A 335 -3.93 -20.87 16.70
CA ILE A 335 -4.81 -19.95 17.42
C ILE A 335 -4.15 -19.42 18.70
N HIS A 336 -3.40 -20.25 19.44
CA HIS A 336 -2.65 -19.80 20.62
C HIS A 336 -1.39 -18.98 20.31
N ALA A 337 -0.89 -18.97 19.08
CA ALA A 337 0.22 -18.10 18.65
C ALA A 337 -0.24 -16.73 18.11
N ILE A 338 -1.56 -16.47 18.06
CA ILE A 338 -2.17 -15.22 17.57
C ILE A 338 -2.83 -14.42 18.71
N HIS A 339 -2.79 -14.92 19.95
CA HIS A 339 -2.91 -14.11 21.17
C HIS A 339 -1.52 -13.82 21.73
#